data_AF-A0A926BVS2-F1
#
_entry.id   AF-A0A926BVS2-F1
#
_cell.length_a   1.000
_cell.length_b   1.000
_cell.length_c   1.000
_cell.angle_alpha   90.00
_cell.angle_beta   90.00
_cell.angle_gamma   90.00
#
_symmetry.space_group_name_H-M   'P 1'
#
loop_
_entity.id
_entity.type
_entity.pdbx_description
1 polymer ?
#
loop_
_entity_poly.entity_id
_entity_poly.type
_entity_poly.pdbx_seq_one_letter_code
_entity_poly.pdbx_strand_id
1 'polypeptide(L)'
;MAKQRVRYICSACGATSPRWQGRCPECAAWETFTEEVIASTNAVPKRGDRTAVRGTAAEIIRLDEVEVASEPRISTGIRELDRVLGGGIVPGTFILVGGDPGVGKSTLMAQMCAGLTQRKILYITGEESLRQIKLRADRL
;
A
#
# COMPACT_ATOMS: atom_id res chain seq x y z
N MET A 1 8.80 12.40 -6.06
CA MET A 1 9.78 13.46 -5.75
C MET A 1 9.05 14.80 -5.66
N ALA A 2 9.33 15.60 -4.63
CA ALA A 2 8.72 16.93 -4.49
C ALA A 2 9.12 17.78 -5.70
N LYS A 3 8.13 18.36 -6.40
CA LYS A 3 8.37 19.21 -7.56
C LYS A 3 9.13 20.45 -7.06
N GLN A 4 10.43 20.53 -7.35
CA GLN A 4 11.25 21.69 -7.00
C GLN A 4 10.61 22.94 -7.60
N ARG A 5 10.33 23.93 -6.76
CA ARG A 5 9.84 25.22 -7.21
C ARG A 5 11.05 26.12 -7.39
N VAL A 6 11.24 26.53 -8.64
CA VAL A 6 12.29 27.46 -9.03
C VAL A 6 11.76 28.89 -8.95
N ARG A 7 12.57 29.84 -8.46
CA ARG A 7 12.30 31.27 -8.52
C ARG A 7 13.53 31.98 -9.08
N TYR A 8 13.32 33.06 -9.81
CA TYR A 8 14.38 33.86 -10.40
C TYR A 8 14.55 35.15 -9.61
N ILE A 9 15.78 35.50 -9.26
CA ILE A 9 16.11 36.73 -8.52
C ILE A 9 17.04 37.61 -9.35
N CYS A 10 16.69 38.88 -9.47
CA CYS A 10 17.53 39.88 -10.11
C CYS A 10 18.73 40.22 -9.22
N SER A 11 19.94 39.96 -9.68
CA SER A 11 21.19 40.27 -8.98
C SER A 11 21.43 41.77 -8.78
N ALA A 12 20.77 42.63 -9.56
CA ALA A 12 20.94 44.09 -9.49
C ALA A 12 20.03 44.78 -8.48
N CYS A 13 18.83 44.24 -8.21
CA CYS A 13 17.87 44.89 -7.29
C CYS A 13 17.14 43.95 -6.33
N GLY A 14 17.35 42.63 -6.43
CA GLY A 14 16.68 41.64 -5.59
C GLY A 14 15.24 41.32 -6.00
N ALA A 15 14.71 41.92 -7.07
CA ALA A 15 13.38 41.63 -7.59
C ALA A 15 13.24 40.14 -7.92
N THR A 16 12.07 39.56 -7.64
CA THR A 16 11.86 38.12 -7.80
C THR A 16 10.73 37.79 -8.76
N SER A 17 10.90 36.71 -9.53
CA SER A 17 9.91 36.28 -10.52
C SER A 17 9.75 34.75 -10.57
N PRO A 18 8.53 34.24 -10.81
CA PRO A 18 8.30 32.80 -10.99
C PRO A 18 8.76 32.27 -12.36
N ARG A 19 9.16 33.13 -13.30
CA ARG A 19 9.65 32.74 -14.65
C ARG A 19 10.85 33.59 -15.04
N TRP A 20 11.74 33.03 -15.86
CA TRP A 20 12.85 33.78 -16.44
C TRP A 20 12.33 34.95 -17.27
N GLN A 21 12.97 36.11 -17.12
CA GLN A 21 12.70 37.30 -17.91
C GLN A 21 14.04 37.89 -18.34
N GLY A 22 14.16 38.29 -19.61
CA GLY A 22 15.42 38.88 -20.11
C GLY A 22 15.72 40.26 -19.52
N ARG A 23 14.69 40.99 -19.06
CA ARG A 23 14.79 42.33 -18.45
C ARG A 23 14.04 42.37 -17.13
N CYS A 24 14.67 42.94 -16.10
CA CYS A 24 14.05 43.15 -14.79
C CYS A 24 12.96 44.23 -14.86
N PRO A 25 11.71 43.94 -14.43
CA PRO A 25 10.63 44.92 -14.46
C PRO A 25 10.81 46.06 -13.44
N GLU A 26 11.60 45.85 -12.38
CA GLU A 26 11.80 46.84 -11.32
C GLU A 26 12.98 47.77 -11.59
N CYS A 27 14.13 47.25 -12.03
CA CYS A 27 15.34 48.06 -12.25
C CYS A 27 15.74 48.22 -13.73
N ALA A 28 14.95 47.67 -14.65
CA ALA A 28 15.19 47.69 -16.10
C ALA A 28 16.50 47.04 -16.58
N ALA A 29 17.30 46.43 -15.69
CA ALA A 29 18.55 45.77 -16.04
C ALA A 29 18.31 44.48 -16.85
N TRP A 30 19.19 44.22 -17.81
CA TRP A 30 19.15 43.04 -18.67
C TRP A 30 20.04 41.92 -18.14
N GLU A 31 19.64 40.67 -18.35
CA GLU A 31 20.43 39.46 -18.02
C GLU A 31 20.86 39.33 -16.54
N THR A 32 20.14 40.00 -15.65
CA THR A 32 20.46 40.01 -14.20
C THR A 32 19.69 38.97 -13.41
N PHE A 33 18.72 38.26 -13.99
CA PHE A 33 18.04 37.19 -13.27
C PHE A 33 18.97 36.01 -13.07
N THR A 34 18.94 35.44 -11.87
CA THR A 34 19.66 34.21 -11.50
C THR A 34 18.66 33.22 -10.94
N GLU A 35 18.86 31.95 -11.23
CA GLU A 35 17.97 30.88 -10.80
C GLU A 35 18.28 30.49 -9.35
N GLU A 36 17.29 30.59 -8.46
CA GLU A 36 17.39 30.11 -7.09
C GLU A 36 16.35 28.99 -6.86
N VAL A 37 16.86 27.82 -6.48
CA VAL A 37 16.03 26.67 -6.13
C VAL A 37 15.49 26.90 -4.72
N ILE A 38 14.19 27.14 -4.61
CA ILE A 38 13.55 27.22 -3.30
C ILE A 38 13.45 25.80 -2.75
N ALA A 39 14.30 25.47 -1.79
CA ALA A 39 14.09 24.30 -0.94
C ALA A 39 12.71 24.43 -0.30
N SER A 40 11.85 23.44 -0.49
CA SER A 40 10.48 23.47 0.00
C SER A 40 10.45 23.36 1.53
N THR A 41 10.65 24.47 2.23
CA THR A 41 10.28 24.59 3.65
C THR A 41 8.79 24.89 3.71
N ASN A 42 7.97 23.86 3.86
CA ASN A 42 7.00 23.77 4.96
C ASN A 42 5.90 22.73 4.70
N ALA A 43 5.61 22.04 5.80
CA ALA A 43 4.42 21.26 6.05
C ALA A 43 3.16 22.01 5.59
N VAL A 44 2.36 21.33 4.78
CA VAL A 44 0.96 21.68 4.54
C VAL A 44 0.14 20.77 5.43
N PRO A 45 -0.71 21.27 6.36
CA PRO A 45 -1.63 20.41 7.07
C PRO A 45 -2.73 20.02 6.08
N LYS A 46 -2.61 18.82 5.50
CA LYS A 46 -3.69 18.26 4.69
C LYS A 46 -4.77 17.72 5.63
N ARG A 47 -5.85 18.50 5.76
CA ARG A 47 -7.20 17.98 6.02
C ARG A 47 -7.50 16.84 5.04
N GLY A 48 -7.98 15.73 5.57
CA GLY A 48 -8.44 14.57 4.80
C GLY A 48 -7.46 13.41 4.90
N ASP A 49 -7.54 12.70 6.01
CA ASP A 49 -6.91 11.40 6.20
C ASP A 49 -7.55 10.38 5.23
N ARG A 50 -7.04 10.36 4.00
CA ARG A 50 -7.04 9.15 3.19
C ARG A 50 -5.61 8.66 3.26
N THR A 51 -5.38 7.72 4.16
CA THR A 51 -4.20 6.87 4.26
C THR A 51 -3.92 6.21 2.90
N ALA A 52 -3.30 6.96 2.00
CA ALA A 52 -2.58 6.38 0.89
C ALA A 52 -1.36 5.70 1.52
N VAL A 53 -1.42 4.37 1.56
CA VAL A 53 -0.29 3.51 1.91
C VAL A 53 0.91 3.98 1.08
N ARG A 54 1.85 4.68 1.72
CA ARG A 54 3.15 4.99 1.12
C ARG A 54 3.89 3.67 1.04
N GLY A 55 3.79 2.99 -0.10
CA GLY A 55 4.74 1.94 -0.43
C GLY A 55 6.14 2.55 -0.39
N THR A 56 7.01 1.96 0.43
CA THR A 56 8.45 2.18 0.31
C THR A 56 8.84 1.88 -1.14
N ALA A 57 9.62 2.75 -1.77
CA ALA A 57 10.17 2.46 -3.09
C ALA A 57 10.98 1.16 -2.97
N ALA A 58 10.55 0.10 -3.64
CA ALA A 58 11.26 -1.17 -3.61
C ALA A 58 12.64 -0.98 -4.27
N GLU A 59 13.70 -1.36 -3.57
CA GLU A 59 15.06 -1.39 -4.14
C GLU A 59 15.19 -2.57 -5.11
N ILE A 60 15.97 -2.39 -6.17
CA ILE A 60 16.28 -3.47 -7.11
C ILE A 60 17.38 -4.32 -6.48
N ILE A 61 17.07 -5.56 -6.13
CA ILE A 61 17.99 -6.52 -5.50
C ILE A 61 18.13 -7.72 -6.44
N ARG A 62 19.33 -8.28 -6.55
CA ARG A 62 19.53 -9.52 -7.33
C ARG A 62 18.94 -10.71 -6.59
N LEU A 63 18.40 -11.69 -7.33
CA LEU A 63 17.74 -12.84 -6.72
C LEU A 63 18.66 -13.66 -5.78
N ASP A 64 19.96 -13.75 -6.08
CA ASP A 64 20.96 -14.45 -5.28
C ASP A 64 21.34 -13.71 -3.99
N GLU A 65 20.97 -12.43 -3.87
CA GLU A 65 21.17 -11.60 -2.68
C GLU A 65 19.92 -11.53 -1.79
N VAL A 66 18.82 -12.18 -2.20
CA VAL A 66 17.57 -12.21 -1.42
C VAL A 66 17.70 -13.15 -0.23
N GLU A 67 17.70 -12.60 0.97
CA GLU A 67 17.64 -13.38 2.20
C GLU A 67 16.27 -14.06 2.33
N VAL A 68 16.27 -15.39 2.53
CA VAL A 68 15.06 -16.14 2.83
C VAL A 68 14.87 -16.16 4.33
N ALA A 69 14.06 -15.23 4.85
CA ALA A 69 13.60 -15.31 6.23
C ALA A 69 12.47 -16.33 6.36
N SER A 70 12.52 -17.18 7.39
CA SER A 70 11.40 -18.06 7.71
C SER A 70 10.27 -17.26 8.35
N GLU A 71 9.17 -17.07 7.63
CA GLU A 71 7.98 -16.44 8.21
C GLU A 71 7.17 -17.46 9.03
N PRO A 72 6.65 -17.08 10.22
CA PRO A 72 5.84 -17.96 11.03
C PRO A 72 4.52 -18.27 10.32
N ARG A 73 4.29 -19.55 10.04
CA ARG A 73 3.06 -20.03 9.38
C ARG A 73 1.99 -20.41 10.39
N ILE A 74 0.74 -20.14 10.03
CA ILE A 74 -0.44 -20.53 10.81
C ILE A 74 -1.04 -21.76 10.13
N SER A 75 -0.99 -22.91 10.80
CA SER A 75 -1.69 -24.11 10.32
C SER A 75 -3.19 -23.86 10.30
N THR A 76 -3.84 -24.28 9.22
CA THR A 76 -5.29 -24.20 9.03
C THR A 76 -6.05 -25.30 9.76
N GLY A 77 -5.35 -26.33 10.25
CA GLY A 77 -5.94 -27.57 10.76
C GLY A 77 -6.39 -28.55 9.66
N ILE A 78 -6.30 -28.15 8.37
CA ILE A 78 -6.62 -29.00 7.22
C ILE A 78 -5.30 -29.32 6.50
N ARG A 79 -4.81 -30.55 6.67
CA ARG A 79 -3.49 -30.97 6.18
C ARG A 79 -3.27 -30.69 4.69
N GLU A 80 -4.24 -31.01 3.84
CA GLU A 80 -4.10 -30.81 2.39
C GLU A 80 -4.13 -29.32 2.01
N LEU A 81 -4.87 -28.49 2.77
CA LEU A 81 -4.85 -27.04 2.57
C LEU A 81 -3.50 -26.46 3.00
N ASP A 82 -2.97 -26.88 4.15
CA ASP A 82 -1.63 -26.48 4.59
C ASP A 82 -0.56 -26.87 3.57
N ARG A 83 -0.66 -28.07 2.97
CA ARG A 83 0.23 -28.50 1.89
C ARG A 83 0.18 -27.58 0.68
N VAL A 84 -1.02 -27.20 0.23
CA VAL A 84 -1.20 -26.25 -0.89
C VAL A 84 -0.66 -24.87 -0.56
N LEU A 85 -0.78 -24.42 0.70
CA LEU A 85 -0.26 -23.13 1.17
C LEU A 85 1.25 -23.15 1.48
N GLY A 86 1.94 -24.29 1.31
CA GLY A 86 3.36 -24.42 1.62
C GLY A 86 3.67 -24.51 3.12
N GLY A 87 2.78 -25.13 3.90
CA GLY A 87 2.90 -25.33 5.35
C GLY A 87 1.94 -24.51 6.20
N GLY A 88 0.97 -23.80 5.59
CA GLY A 88 -0.03 -22.99 6.29
C GLY A 88 -0.03 -21.51 5.86
N ILE A 89 -0.93 -20.73 6.46
CA ILE A 89 -1.17 -19.33 6.14
C ILE A 89 0.01 -18.48 6.61
N VAL A 90 0.52 -17.63 5.71
CA VAL A 90 1.52 -16.60 6.02
C VAL A 90 0.79 -15.31 6.44
N PRO A 91 1.08 -14.73 7.62
CA PRO A 91 0.45 -13.47 8.06
C PRO A 91 0.68 -12.32 7.07
N GLY A 92 -0.28 -11.42 6.93
CA GLY A 92 -0.16 -10.26 6.02
C GLY A 92 -0.30 -10.59 4.53
N THR A 93 -0.71 -11.81 4.20
CA THR A 93 -0.96 -12.21 2.81
C THR A 93 -2.45 -12.13 2.43
N PHE A 94 -2.70 -12.09 1.13
CA PHE A 94 -4.02 -12.21 0.55
C PHE A 94 -4.10 -13.51 -0.27
N ILE A 95 -5.07 -14.36 0.03
CA ILE A 95 -5.27 -15.67 -0.61
C ILE A 95 -6.60 -15.65 -1.35
N LEU A 96 -6.56 -15.94 -2.66
CA LEU A 96 -7.75 -16.08 -3.50
C LEU A 96 -8.11 -17.56 -3.66
N VAL A 97 -9.34 -17.93 -3.30
CA VAL A 97 -9.87 -19.28 -3.50
C VAL A 97 -10.85 -19.26 -4.67
N GLY A 98 -10.39 -19.76 -5.82
CA GLY A 98 -11.19 -19.89 -7.05
C GLY A 98 -11.81 -21.29 -7.22
N GLY A 99 -12.82 -21.39 -8.09
CA GLY A 99 -13.45 -22.65 -8.46
C GLY A 99 -14.92 -22.49 -8.83
N ASP A 100 -15.50 -23.52 -9.45
CA ASP A 100 -16.87 -23.49 -9.96
C ASP A 100 -17.92 -23.29 -8.85
N PRO A 101 -19.10 -22.74 -9.18
CA PRO A 101 -20.23 -22.72 -8.25
C PRO A 101 -20.53 -24.13 -7.72
N GLY A 102 -20.72 -24.26 -6.40
CA GLY A 102 -21.04 -25.56 -5.78
C GLY A 102 -19.85 -26.49 -5.48
N VAL A 103 -18.62 -26.19 -5.92
CA VAL A 103 -17.43 -27.04 -5.64
C VAL A 103 -17.04 -27.11 -4.16
N GLY A 104 -17.65 -26.29 -3.30
CA GLY A 104 -17.44 -26.32 -1.85
C GLY A 104 -16.48 -25.26 -1.29
N LYS A 105 -16.20 -24.18 -2.03
CA LYS A 105 -15.33 -23.06 -1.56
C LYS A 105 -15.73 -22.53 -0.18
N SER A 106 -17.00 -22.15 -0.01
CA SER A 106 -17.52 -21.61 1.25
C SER A 106 -17.48 -22.65 2.38
N THR A 107 -17.67 -23.93 2.04
CA THR A 107 -17.54 -25.04 3.01
C THR A 107 -16.10 -25.19 3.48
N LEU A 108 -15.13 -25.20 2.56
CA LEU A 108 -13.70 -25.26 2.90
C LEU A 108 -13.29 -24.07 3.78
N MET A 109 -13.76 -22.85 3.47
CA MET A 109 -13.47 -21.67 4.28
C MET A 109 -14.10 -21.75 5.67
N ALA A 110 -15.34 -22.26 5.78
CA ALA A 110 -15.96 -22.48 7.08
C ALA A 110 -15.22 -23.54 7.92
N GLN A 111 -14.79 -24.65 7.31
CA GLN A 111 -13.97 -25.68 7.97
C GLN A 111 -12.62 -25.13 8.44
N MET A 112 -11.96 -24.32 7.61
CA MET A 112 -10.72 -23.64 7.99
C MET A 112 -10.96 -22.71 9.19
N CYS A 113 -12.07 -21.97 9.22
CA CYS A 113 -12.41 -21.13 10.37
C CYS A 113 -12.59 -21.96 11.65
N ALA A 114 -13.25 -23.12 11.54
CA ALA A 114 -13.42 -24.04 12.67
C ALA A 114 -12.08 -24.63 13.16
N GLY A 115 -11.11 -24.86 12.27
CA GLY A 115 -9.77 -25.34 12.62
C GLY A 115 -8.90 -24.30 13.36
N LEU A 116 -9.16 -23.01 13.14
CA LEU A 116 -8.39 -21.88 13.69
C LEU A 116 -8.87 -21.43 15.09
N THR A 117 -9.15 -22.37 15.99
CA THR A 117 -9.82 -22.13 17.29
C THR A 117 -9.12 -21.16 18.24
N GLN A 118 -7.80 -21.01 18.15
CA GLN A 118 -7.00 -20.11 18.99
C GLN A 118 -6.86 -18.70 18.41
N ARG A 119 -7.64 -18.35 17.38
CA ARG A 119 -7.58 -17.06 16.69
C ARG A 119 -8.96 -16.40 16.67
N LYS A 120 -8.97 -15.07 16.71
CA LYS A 120 -10.17 -14.29 16.43
C LYS A 120 -10.36 -14.21 14.91
N ILE A 121 -11.51 -14.65 14.42
CA ILE A 121 -11.82 -14.76 13.00
C ILE A 121 -13.03 -13.87 12.69
N LEU A 122 -12.96 -13.14 11.58
CA LEU A 122 -14.07 -12.37 11.03
C LEU A 122 -14.47 -12.98 9.68
N TYR A 123 -15.64 -13.61 9.63
CA TYR A 123 -16.22 -14.13 8.39
C TYR A 123 -17.22 -13.12 7.82
N ILE A 124 -16.93 -12.59 6.63
CA ILE A 124 -17.77 -11.59 5.95
C ILE A 124 -18.39 -12.24 4.72
N THR A 125 -19.70 -12.06 4.53
CA THR A 125 -20.40 -12.52 3.32
C THR A 125 -21.45 -11.49 2.89
N GLY A 126 -21.71 -11.43 1.59
CA GLY A 126 -22.89 -10.80 1.00
C GLY A 126 -23.77 -11.78 0.22
N GLU A 127 -23.38 -13.06 0.13
CA GLU A 127 -24.04 -14.07 -0.70
C GLU A 127 -25.04 -14.92 0.12
N GLU A 128 -24.73 -15.20 1.39
CA GLU A 128 -25.52 -16.10 2.24
C GLU A 128 -26.04 -15.37 3.49
N SER A 129 -27.20 -15.80 3.99
CA SER A 129 -27.72 -15.31 5.27
C SER A 129 -26.96 -15.87 6.47
N LEU A 130 -26.96 -15.12 7.59
CA LEU A 130 -26.34 -15.57 8.85
C LEU A 130 -26.91 -16.92 9.34
N ARG A 131 -28.21 -17.16 9.12
CA ARG A 131 -28.87 -18.42 9.49
C ARG A 131 -28.31 -19.61 8.68
N GLN A 132 -28.08 -19.43 7.38
CA GLN A 132 -27.50 -20.47 6.53
C GLN A 132 -26.07 -20.80 6.95
N ILE A 133 -25.27 -19.78 7.25
CA ILE A 133 -23.91 -19.97 7.75
C ILE A 133 -23.92 -20.74 9.07
N LYS A 134 -24.75 -20.32 10.05
CA LYS A 134 -24.86 -21.00 11.34
C LYS A 134 -25.22 -22.47 11.21
N LEU A 135 -26.25 -22.79 10.41
CA LEU A 135 -26.67 -24.17 10.18
C LEU A 135 -25.59 -25.02 9.50
N ARG A 136 -24.72 -24.42 8.68
CA ARG A 136 -23.58 -25.14 8.09
C ARG A 136 -22.48 -25.34 9.12
N ALA A 137 -22.11 -24.29 9.85
CA ALA A 137 -21.07 -24.33 10.87
C ALA A 137 -21.37 -25.35 11.98
N ASP A 138 -22.64 -25.55 12.36
CA ASP A 138 -23.03 -26.54 13.36
C ASP A 138 -22.83 -28.01 12.93
N ARG A 139 -22.72 -28.25 11.62
CA ARG A 139 -22.51 -29.58 11.04
C ARG A 139 -21.03 -29.89 10.77
N LEU A 140 -20.18 -28.87 10.74
CA LEU A 140 -18.76 -28.94 10.41
C LEU A 140 -17.92 -29.00 11.67
#